data_AF-A0A3D4LMQ9-F1
#
_entry.id   AF-A0A3D4LMQ9-F1
#
_cell.length_a   1.000
_cell.length_b   1.000
_cell.length_c   1.000
_cell.angle_alpha   90.00
_cell.angle_beta   90.00
_cell.angle_gamma   90.00
#
_symmetry.space_group_name_H-M   'P 1'
#
loop_
_entity.id
_entity.type
_entity.pdbx_description
1 polymer ?
#
loop_
_entity_poly.entity_id
_entity_poly.type
_entity_poly.pdbx_seq_one_letter_code
_entity_poly.pdbx_strand_id
1 'polypeptide(L)' 'YVGDSKFDMECAINAEVTPVLVGWQKHSDELAQKYNIKHVLNKMWDLTQII' A
#
# COMPACT_ATOMS: atom_id res chain seq x y z
N TYR A 1 -0.58 4.09 -6.83
CA TYR A 1 -0.12 2.75 -7.21
C TYR A 1 -0.56 1.78 -6.13
N VAL A 2 -1.27 0.70 -6.48
CA VAL A 2 -1.80 -0.27 -5.52
C VAL A 2 -0.95 -1.55 -5.59
N GLY A 3 -0.50 -2.08 -4.46
CA GLY A 3 0.27 -3.33 -4.40
C GLY A 3 0.29 -3.95 -3.01
N ASP A 4 0.89 -5.13 -2.89
CA ASP A 4 0.92 -5.95 -1.67
C ASP A 4 2.34 -6.17 -1.13
N SER A 5 3.36 -5.89 -1.94
CA SER A 5 4.73 -6.26 -1.65
C SER A 5 5.65 -5.07 -1.35
N LYS A 6 6.83 -5.41 -0.82
CA LYS A 6 7.95 -4.47 -0.66
C LYS A 6 8.30 -3.77 -1.98
N PHE A 7 8.37 -4.53 -3.06
CA PHE A 7 8.80 -4.02 -4.36
C PHE A 7 7.78 -3.04 -4.95
N ASP A 8 6.49 -3.25 -4.67
CA ASP A 8 5.43 -2.32 -5.04
C ASP A 8 5.55 -0.99 -4.31
N MET A 9 5.82 -1.02 -3.00
CA MET A 9 5.98 0.20 -2.21
C MET A 9 7.22 0.97 -2.66
N GLU A 10 8.34 0.28 -2.87
CA GLU A 10 9.58 0.91 -3.38
C GLU A 10 9.40 1.48 -4.79
N CYS A 11 8.71 0.76 -5.68
CA CYS A 11 8.39 1.23 -7.02
C CYS A 11 7.53 2.50 -6.98
N ALA A 12 6.46 2.49 -6.20
CA ALA A 12 5.55 3.63 -6.06
C ALA A 12 6.25 4.87 -5.47
N ILE A 13 7.07 4.68 -4.44
CA ILE A 13 7.84 5.76 -3.81
C ILE A 13 8.88 6.33 -4.78
N ASN A 14 9.64 5.48 -5.46
CA ASN A 14 10.66 5.90 -6.42
C ASN A 14 10.04 6.60 -7.65
N ALA A 15 8.81 6.26 -8.01
CA ALA A 15 8.05 6.91 -9.06
C ALA A 15 7.30 8.17 -8.59
N GLU A 16 7.47 8.59 -7.33
CA GLU A 16 6.83 9.77 -6.72
C GLU A 16 5.29 9.75 -6.79
N VAL A 17 4.68 8.56 -6.79
CA VAL A 17 3.22 8.38 -6.77
C VAL A 17 2.74 7.95 -5.41
N THR A 18 1.46 8.19 -5.09
CA THR A 18 0.85 7.74 -3.83
C THR A 18 0.85 6.21 -3.75
N PRO A 19 1.58 5.61 -2.79
CA PRO A 19 1.53 4.18 -2.56
C PRO A 19 0.27 3.81 -1.77
N VAL A 20 -0.41 2.77 -2.22
CA VAL A 20 -1.58 2.18 -1.56
C VAL A 20 -1.26 0.71 -1.33
N LEU A 21 -1.19 0.30 -0.07
CA LEU A 21 -0.89 -1.07 0.31
C LEU A 21 -2.20 -1.85 0.51
N VAL A 22 -2.31 -3.05 -0.04
CA VAL A 22 -3.38 -3.97 0.39
C VAL A 22 -2.98 -4.63 1.70
N GLY A 23 -3.88 -4.63 2.68
CA GLY A 23 -3.63 -5.07 4.06
C GLY A 23 -3.76 -6.57 4.31
N TRP A 24 -3.90 -7.42 3.29
CA TRP A 24 -4.50 -8.75 3.45
C TRP A 24 -3.44 -9.84 3.68
N GLN A 25 -2.16 -9.53 3.36
CA GLN A 25 -1.02 -10.38 3.69
C GLN A 25 -0.62 -10.26 5.16
N LYS A 26 -0.12 -11.35 5.73
CA LYS A 26 0.22 -11.49 7.16
C LYS A 26 1.15 -10.39 7.72
N HIS A 27 2.02 -9.81 6.88
CA HIS A 27 3.02 -8.81 7.27
C HIS A 27 2.73 -7.42 6.70
N SER A 28 1.48 -7.13 6.33
CA SER A 28 1.08 -5.85 5.76
C SER A 28 1.33 -4.67 6.72
N ASP A 29 1.07 -4.86 8.02
CA ASP A 29 1.26 -3.82 9.04
C ASP A 29 2.74 -3.44 9.21
N GLU A 30 3.64 -4.42 9.26
CA GLU A 30 5.08 -4.19 9.33
C GLU A 30 5.58 -3.41 8.11
N LEU A 31 5.06 -3.76 6.93
CA LEU A 31 5.41 -3.11 5.68
C LEU A 31 4.86 -1.67 5.62
N ALA A 32 3.63 -1.46 6.06
CA ALA A 32 3.01 -0.14 6.13
C ALA A 32 3.81 0.79 7.05
N GLN A 33 4.23 0.31 8.22
CA GLN A 33 5.06 1.08 9.15
C GLN A 33 6.44 1.40 8.55
N LYS A 34 7.11 0.41 7.98
CA LYS A 34 8.45 0.56 7.41
C LYS A 34 8.54 1.65 6.34
N TYR A 35 7.52 1.75 5.49
CA TYR A 35 7.49 2.70 4.37
C TYR A 35 6.58 3.91 4.64
N ASN A 36 6.05 4.06 5.86
CA ASN A 36 5.12 5.13 6.25
C ASN A 36 3.92 5.25 5.30
N ILE A 37 3.32 4.10 4.95
CA ILE A 37 2.18 4.03 4.02
C ILE A 37 0.92 4.53 4.71
N LYS A 38 0.31 5.57 4.14
CA LYS A 38 -0.91 6.20 4.69
C LYS A 38 -2.20 5.46 4.30
N HIS A 39 -2.17 4.77 3.17
CA HIS A 39 -3.35 4.13 2.60
C HIS A 39 -3.17 2.62 2.64
N VAL A 40 -3.80 1.97 3.61
CA VAL A 40 -3.85 0.51 3.73
C VAL A 40 -5.29 0.03 3.52
N LEU A 41 -5.51 -0.83 2.54
CA LEU A 41 -6.84 -1.33 2.16
C LEU A 41 -7.16 -2.65 2.86
N ASN A 42 -8.31 -2.74 3.52
CA ASN A 42 -8.76 -4.01 4.11
C ASN A 42 -9.47 -4.91 3.08
N LYS A 43 -10.11 -4.30 2.08
CA LYS A 43 -10.76 -4.98 0.95
C LYS A 43 -10.63 -4.15 -0.31
N MET A 44 -10.75 -4.78 -1.48
CA MET A 44 -10.59 -4.07 -2.77
C MET A 44 -11.59 -2.92 -2.94
N TRP A 45 -12.79 -3.09 -2.37
CA TRP A 45 -13.84 -2.07 -2.43
C TRP A 45 -13.46 -0.76 -1.73
N ASP A 46 -12.57 -0.81 -0.73
CA ASP A 46 -12.11 0.40 -0.03
C ASP A 46 -11.34 1.34 -0.96
N LEU A 47 -10.83 0.85 -2.10
CA LEU A 47 -10.19 1.68 -3.12
C LEU A 47 -11.13 2.79 -3.61
N THR A 48 -12.43 2.52 -3.70
CA THR A 48 -13.44 3.50 -4.13
C THR A 48 -13.54 4.74 -3.23
N GLN A 49 -12.96 4.71 -2.03
CA GLN A 49 -12.93 5.84 -1.10
C GLN A 49 -11.66 6.70 -1.26
N ILE A 50 -10.69 6.25 -2.05
CA ILE A 50 -9.38 6.87 -2.24
C ILE A 50 -9.27 7.57 -3.61
N ILE A 51 -9.98 7.04 -4.61
CA ILE A 51 -10.09 7.59 -5.98
C ILE A 51 -11.25 8.57 -6.12
#